data_AF-A0A0A6ZPH5-F1
#
_entry.id   AF-A0A0A6ZPH5-F1
#
_cell.length_a   1.000
_cell.length_b   1.000
_cell.length_c   1.000
_cell.angle_alpha   90.00
_cell.angle_beta   90.00
_cell.angle_gamma   90.00
#
_symmetry.space_group_name_H-M   'P 1'
#
loop_
_entity.id
_entity.type
_entity.pdbx_description
1 polymer ?
#
loop_
_entity_poly.entity_id
_entity_poly.type
_entity_poly.pdbx_seq_one_letter_code
_entity_poly.pdbx_strand_id
1 'polypeptide(L)'
;MNKSGKYLVWTVLSVMGAFALGYIALNRGEQINALWIVVASVCIYLIAYRFYGLYIAKNVLAVDPTRMTPAVRHNDGLDYVPTDKKVLFGHHFAAIAGAGPLVGPVLAAQMGYLPGMIWLLAGVVLAGAVQDFMVLFVSTRRDGRSMGELVKEEMGPTAGVIALVACFMIMVIILAVLAMIVVKALTHSPWGTYTVASTIPLAIFMGIYLRYLRPGRIGEVSVIGLVFLIFAIISGGWVAESPTWAPYFDFTGVQLTWMLVGYGFVAAVLPVWLLLAPRDYLSTFLKIGTIVGLAVGILIMRPTLTMPALTKFVDGTGPVWTGNLFPFLFITIACGAVSGFHALISSGTTPKMLANEGQACFIGYGGMLMESFVAIMALVSACIIDPGVYFAMNSPMAVLAPAGTADVVASAAQVVSSWGFAITPDTLNQIVSEVGEQSIISRAGGAPTLAVGMAYILHGALGGMMDVAFWYHFAILFEALFILTAVDAGTRAARFMLQDLLGVVSPGLKRTDSLPANLLATALCVLA
;
A
#
# COMPACT_ATOMS: atom_id res chain seq x y z
N MET A 1 14.30 39.41 26.28
CA MET A 1 13.35 38.30 26.56
C MET A 1 14.09 36.97 26.40
N ASN A 2 14.24 36.20 27.49
CA ASN A 2 14.81 34.85 27.42
C ASN A 2 14.01 33.98 26.44
N LYS A 3 14.70 33.13 25.66
CA LYS A 3 14.10 32.24 24.65
C LYS A 3 12.92 31.45 25.22
N SER A 4 12.98 31.03 26.48
CA SER A 4 11.92 30.31 27.20
C SER A 4 10.60 31.09 27.33
N GLY A 5 10.65 32.41 27.53
CA GLY A 5 9.44 33.23 27.64
C GLY A 5 8.70 33.38 26.31
N LYS A 6 9.43 33.41 25.18
CA LYS A 6 8.81 33.40 23.85
C LYS A 6 8.10 32.07 23.56
N TYR A 7 8.74 30.94 23.88
CA TYR A 7 8.10 29.63 23.68
C TYR A 7 6.84 29.47 24.53
N LEU A 8 6.86 29.93 25.79
CA LEU A 8 5.69 29.85 26.66
C LEU A 8 4.50 30.65 26.12
N VAL A 9 4.74 31.87 25.62
CA VAL A 9 3.69 32.70 24.99
C VAL A 9 3.10 32.01 23.76
N TRP A 10 3.94 31.46 22.87
CA TRP A 10 3.47 30.75 21.68
C TRP A 10 2.73 29.45 22.02
N THR A 11 3.16 28.73 23.07
CA THR A 11 2.45 27.54 23.55
C THR A 11 1.06 27.91 24.06
N VAL A 12 0.94 28.94 24.91
CA VAL A 12 -0.37 29.38 25.43
C VAL A 12 -1.28 29.85 24.30
N LEU A 13 -0.77 30.65 23.37
CA LEU A 13 -1.54 31.12 22.21
C LEU A 13 -2.01 29.97 21.32
N SER A 14 -1.16 28.97 21.09
CA SER A 14 -1.51 27.77 20.32
C SER A 14 -2.58 26.94 21.04
N VAL A 15 -2.46 26.77 22.36
CA VAL A 15 -3.46 26.04 23.18
C VAL A 15 -4.80 26.78 23.18
N MET A 16 -4.81 28.10 23.35
CA MET A 16 -6.04 28.89 23.27
C MET A 16 -6.68 28.82 21.89
N GLY A 17 -5.88 28.91 20.82
CA GLY A 17 -6.36 28.76 19.45
C GLY A 17 -6.94 27.36 19.19
N ALA A 18 -6.27 26.31 19.64
CA ALA A 18 -6.75 24.94 19.54
C ALA A 18 -8.06 24.73 20.34
N PHE A 19 -8.16 25.31 21.54
CA PHE A 19 -9.38 25.24 22.36
C PHE A 19 -10.54 26.00 21.70
N ALA A 20 -10.29 27.19 21.16
CA ALA A 20 -11.32 27.98 20.47
C ALA A 20 -11.84 27.24 19.22
N LEU A 21 -10.95 26.69 18.40
CA LEU A 21 -11.32 25.88 17.23
C LEU A 21 -12.04 24.59 17.65
N GLY A 22 -11.55 23.92 18.70
CA GLY A 22 -12.18 22.71 19.25
C GLY A 22 -13.58 22.96 19.80
N TYR A 23 -13.78 24.09 20.50
CA TYR A 23 -15.09 24.48 21.02
C TYR A 23 -16.10 24.75 19.89
N ILE A 24 -15.66 25.43 18.81
CA ILE A 24 -16.48 25.66 17.62
C ILE A 24 -16.84 24.32 16.95
N ALA A 25 -15.85 23.43 16.78
CA ALA A 25 -16.04 22.14 16.13
C ALA A 25 -16.99 21.22 16.90
N LEU A 26 -16.92 21.19 18.24
CA LEU A 26 -17.72 20.29 19.06
C LEU A 26 -19.16 20.79 19.31
N ASN A 27 -19.39 22.10 19.29
CA ASN A 27 -20.70 22.66 19.68
C ASN A 27 -21.61 23.09 18.53
N ARG A 28 -21.09 23.22 17.30
CA ARG A 28 -21.91 23.65 16.16
C ARG A 28 -22.74 22.54 15.51
N GLY A 29 -22.49 21.27 15.83
CA GLY A 29 -23.15 20.14 15.18
C GLY A 29 -22.89 20.07 13.67
N GLU A 30 -21.80 20.69 13.19
CA GLU A 30 -21.41 20.65 11.78
C GLU A 30 -21.01 19.22 11.38
N GLN A 31 -21.52 18.75 10.24
CA GLN A 31 -21.09 17.47 9.67
C GLN A 31 -19.61 17.53 9.28
N ILE A 32 -18.83 16.55 9.71
CA ILE A 32 -17.39 16.55 9.46
C ILE A 32 -17.14 16.28 7.98
N ASN A 33 -16.50 17.26 7.35
CA ASN A 33 -16.06 17.16 5.97
C ASN A 33 -14.80 16.32 5.85
N ALA A 34 -14.72 15.48 4.82
CA ALA A 34 -13.52 14.75 4.45
C ALA A 34 -12.28 15.65 4.30
N LEU A 35 -12.47 16.90 3.86
CA LEU A 35 -11.45 17.94 3.79
C LEU A 35 -10.66 18.09 5.11
N TRP A 36 -11.35 18.09 6.24
CA TRP A 36 -10.72 18.29 7.55
C TRP A 36 -9.76 17.15 7.89
N ILE A 37 -10.17 15.92 7.61
CA ILE A 37 -9.32 14.73 7.83
C ILE A 37 -8.08 14.83 6.96
N VAL A 38 -8.23 15.10 5.66
CA VAL A 38 -7.09 15.17 4.73
C VAL A 38 -6.08 16.25 5.16
N VAL A 39 -6.55 17.46 5.47
CA VAL A 39 -5.69 18.57 5.88
C VAL A 39 -5.02 18.29 7.23
N ALA A 40 -5.77 17.77 8.21
CA ALA A 40 -5.23 17.43 9.52
C ALA A 40 -4.13 16.36 9.41
N SER A 41 -4.36 15.31 8.63
CA SER A 41 -3.39 14.24 8.40
C SER A 41 -2.10 14.77 7.77
N VAL A 42 -2.18 15.57 6.71
CA VAL A 42 -1.00 16.19 6.08
C VAL A 42 -0.22 17.05 7.07
N CYS A 43 -0.92 17.88 7.86
CA CYS A 43 -0.27 18.70 8.89
C CYS A 43 0.45 17.84 9.93
N ILE A 44 -0.19 16.79 10.44
CA ILE A 44 0.39 15.86 11.42
C ILE A 44 1.64 15.19 10.83
N TYR A 45 1.58 14.70 9.60
CA TYR A 45 2.72 14.03 8.95
C TYR A 45 3.90 14.98 8.71
N LEU A 46 3.64 16.21 8.26
CA LEU A 46 4.70 17.21 8.07
C LEU A 46 5.38 17.59 9.40
N ILE A 47 4.58 17.78 10.45
CA ILE A 47 5.09 18.06 11.81
C ILE A 47 5.88 16.86 12.34
N ALA A 48 5.34 15.65 12.23
CA ALA A 48 5.98 14.42 12.65
C ALA A 48 7.33 14.21 11.95
N TYR A 49 7.37 14.33 10.61
CA TYR A 49 8.62 14.24 9.87
C TYR A 49 9.64 15.29 10.33
N ARG A 50 9.21 16.55 10.45
CA ARG A 50 10.10 17.69 10.74
C ARG A 50 10.68 17.65 12.15
N PHE A 51 9.89 17.26 13.14
CA PHE A 51 10.25 17.34 14.56
C PHE A 51 10.61 15.99 15.16
N TYR A 52 9.92 14.91 14.79
CA TYR A 52 10.15 13.59 15.38
C TYR A 52 11.07 12.74 14.50
N GLY A 53 10.77 12.59 13.21
CA GLY A 53 11.62 11.84 12.26
C GLY A 53 13.06 12.38 12.19
N LEU A 54 13.20 13.70 12.00
CA LEU A 54 14.53 14.33 12.00
C LEU A 54 15.22 14.32 13.38
N TYR A 55 14.45 14.31 14.47
CA TYR A 55 15.02 14.15 15.81
C TYR A 55 15.62 12.75 15.99
N ILE A 56 14.89 11.70 15.59
CA ILE A 56 15.36 10.32 15.62
C ILE A 56 16.61 10.18 14.77
N ALA A 57 16.59 10.70 13.54
CA ALA A 57 17.73 10.62 12.62
C ALA A 57 19.00 11.26 13.21
N LYS A 58 18.88 12.44 13.84
CA LYS A 58 20.03 13.21 14.31
C LYS A 58 20.49 12.83 15.72
N ASN A 59 19.57 12.65 16.66
CA ASN A 59 19.89 12.52 18.09
C ASN A 59 19.83 11.08 18.60
N VAL A 60 18.97 10.23 18.02
CA VAL A 60 18.81 8.84 18.48
C VAL A 60 19.72 7.92 17.67
N LEU A 61 19.60 7.94 16.35
CA LEU A 61 20.34 7.07 15.45
C LEU A 61 21.70 7.66 15.06
N ALA A 62 21.88 8.98 15.17
CA ALA A 62 23.10 9.67 14.76
C ALA A 62 23.53 9.24 13.35
N VAL A 63 22.63 9.42 12.38
CA VAL A 63 22.85 9.08 10.98
C VAL A 63 24.09 9.82 10.46
N ASP A 64 24.99 9.08 9.82
CA ASP A 64 26.27 9.60 9.32
C ASP A 64 26.33 9.57 7.79
N PRO A 65 26.16 10.72 7.10
CA PRO A 65 26.25 10.79 5.65
C PRO A 65 27.64 10.45 5.08
N THR A 66 28.69 10.41 5.91
CA THR A 66 30.06 10.08 5.48
C THR A 66 30.33 8.58 5.46
N ARG A 67 29.44 7.78 6.07
CA ARG A 67 29.57 6.32 6.13
C ARG A 67 29.20 5.68 4.80
N MET A 68 30.09 4.83 4.27
CA MET A 68 29.79 4.05 3.08
C MET A 68 28.74 2.97 3.37
N THR A 69 27.62 3.05 2.67
CA THR A 69 26.53 2.08 2.75
C THR A 69 26.89 0.76 2.07
N PRO A 70 26.19 -0.35 2.37
CA PRO A 70 26.43 -1.63 1.70
C PRO A 70 26.20 -1.59 0.19
N ALA A 71 25.25 -0.77 -0.27
CA ALA A 71 25.03 -0.55 -1.70
C ALA A 71 26.31 -0.11 -2.43
N VAL A 72 27.15 0.69 -1.76
CA VAL A 72 28.43 1.18 -2.31
C VAL A 72 29.56 0.17 -2.07
N ARG A 73 29.65 -0.40 -0.86
CA ARG A 73 30.75 -1.32 -0.48
C ARG A 73 30.71 -2.66 -1.20
N HIS A 74 29.52 -3.22 -1.39
CA HIS A 74 29.30 -4.55 -1.96
C HIS A 74 28.66 -4.49 -3.35
N ASN A 75 28.87 -3.39 -4.08
CA ASN A 75 28.21 -3.15 -5.37
C ASN A 75 28.51 -4.27 -6.38
N ASP A 76 27.54 -5.15 -6.59
CA ASP A 76 27.62 -6.34 -7.44
C ASP A 76 26.94 -6.14 -8.80
N GLY A 77 26.26 -5.00 -8.99
CA GLY A 77 25.49 -4.72 -10.20
C GLY A 77 24.23 -5.59 -10.35
N LEU A 78 23.88 -6.38 -9.33
CA LEU A 78 22.76 -7.32 -9.31
C LEU A 78 21.76 -6.93 -8.21
N ASP A 79 22.13 -7.07 -6.93
CA ASP A 79 21.30 -6.80 -5.76
C ASP A 79 21.77 -5.58 -4.98
N TYR A 80 23.08 -5.38 -4.89
CA TYR A 80 23.70 -4.22 -4.26
C TYR A 80 24.03 -3.19 -5.34
N VAL A 81 23.22 -2.13 -5.42
CA VAL A 81 23.38 -1.10 -6.44
C VAL A 81 23.00 0.28 -5.87
N PRO A 82 23.95 1.23 -5.77
CA PRO A 82 23.65 2.59 -5.34
C PRO A 82 22.60 3.21 -6.26
N THR A 83 21.45 3.54 -5.70
CA THR A 83 20.28 4.05 -6.44
C THR A 83 19.99 5.48 -6.02
N ASP A 84 19.51 6.32 -6.96
CA ASP A 84 19.13 7.69 -6.63
C ASP A 84 18.03 7.72 -5.56
N LYS A 85 18.11 8.70 -4.66
CA LYS A 85 17.19 8.83 -3.52
C LYS A 85 15.70 8.84 -3.91
N LYS A 86 15.33 9.40 -5.06
CA LYS A 86 13.94 9.50 -5.53
C LYS A 86 13.45 8.18 -6.09
N VAL A 87 14.31 7.49 -6.83
CA VAL A 87 14.03 6.15 -7.37
C VAL A 87 13.92 5.16 -6.22
N LEU A 88 14.84 5.21 -5.25
CA LEU A 88 14.81 4.36 -4.08
C LEU A 88 13.63 4.67 -3.15
N PHE A 89 13.26 5.94 -2.99
CA PHE A 89 12.03 6.30 -2.28
C PHE A 89 10.81 5.66 -2.96
N GLY A 90 10.72 5.76 -4.30
CA GLY A 90 9.64 5.12 -5.04
C GLY A 90 9.66 3.59 -4.92
N HIS A 91 10.83 2.97 -5.03
CA HIS A 91 11.00 1.53 -4.81
C HIS A 91 10.51 1.12 -3.42
N HIS A 92 11.04 1.77 -2.38
CA HIS A 92 10.70 1.46 -1.00
C HIS A 92 9.21 1.65 -0.74
N PHE A 93 8.66 2.83 -1.09
CA PHE A 93 7.24 3.13 -0.96
C PHE A 93 6.35 2.12 -1.69
N ALA A 94 6.64 1.83 -2.96
CA ALA A 94 5.84 0.89 -3.74
C ALA A 94 5.95 -0.56 -3.25
N ALA A 95 7.08 -0.92 -2.63
CA ALA A 95 7.27 -2.21 -1.99
C ALA A 95 6.48 -2.33 -0.68
N ILE A 96 6.52 -1.32 0.20
CA ILE A 96 5.85 -1.36 1.51
C ILE A 96 4.34 -1.11 1.41
N ALA A 97 3.92 -0.26 0.48
CA ALA A 97 2.54 0.05 0.22
C ALA A 97 1.95 -0.99 -0.75
N GLY A 98 1.43 -2.08 -0.19
CA GLY A 98 0.69 -3.15 -0.88
C GLY A 98 -0.83 -3.03 -0.70
N ALA A 99 -1.55 -4.15 -0.57
CA ALA A 99 -3.01 -4.17 -0.37
C ALA A 99 -3.42 -3.61 1.01
N GLY A 100 -2.61 -3.88 2.04
CA GLY A 100 -2.93 -3.57 3.43
C GLY A 100 -3.36 -2.12 3.72
N PRO A 101 -2.63 -1.08 3.29
CA PRO A 101 -3.03 0.30 3.54
C PRO A 101 -4.30 0.71 2.78
N LEU A 102 -4.71 -0.01 1.75
CA LEU A 102 -5.96 0.27 1.02
C LEU A 102 -7.13 -0.47 1.67
N VAL A 103 -7.00 -1.78 1.83
CA VAL A 103 -8.07 -2.67 2.28
C VAL A 103 -8.34 -2.55 3.78
N GLY A 104 -7.30 -2.49 4.61
CA GLY A 104 -7.41 -2.49 6.06
C GLY A 104 -8.29 -1.37 6.61
N PRO A 105 -8.01 -0.09 6.27
CA PRO A 105 -8.83 1.04 6.72
C PRO A 105 -10.28 0.96 6.24
N VAL A 106 -10.50 0.47 5.02
CA VAL A 106 -11.84 0.27 4.48
C VAL A 106 -12.59 -0.75 5.33
N LEU A 107 -12.02 -1.94 5.57
CA LEU A 107 -12.66 -2.97 6.39
C LEU A 107 -12.89 -2.52 7.84
N ALA A 108 -12.02 -1.66 8.37
CA ALA A 108 -12.15 -1.11 9.71
C ALA A 108 -13.24 -0.01 9.81
N ALA A 109 -13.68 0.57 8.69
CA ALA A 109 -14.73 1.59 8.67
C ALA A 109 -16.06 1.07 9.25
N GLN A 110 -16.25 -0.25 9.36
CA GLN A 110 -17.40 -0.82 10.05
C GLN A 110 -17.53 -0.35 11.50
N MET A 111 -16.42 0.04 12.15
CA MET A 111 -16.38 0.54 13.54
C MET A 111 -16.61 2.06 13.63
N GLY A 112 -16.78 2.72 12.49
CA GLY A 112 -16.75 4.17 12.34
C GLY A 112 -15.38 4.68 11.92
N TYR A 113 -15.30 5.94 11.48
CA TYR A 113 -14.04 6.49 10.97
C TYR A 113 -13.03 6.84 12.08
N LEU A 114 -13.49 7.15 13.30
CA LEU A 114 -12.65 7.77 14.33
C LEU A 114 -11.55 6.83 14.85
N PRO A 115 -11.82 5.57 15.23
CA PRO A 115 -10.78 4.71 15.79
C PRO A 115 -9.69 4.39 14.76
N GLY A 116 -10.09 4.09 13.53
CA GLY A 116 -9.15 3.83 12.43
C GLY A 116 -8.30 5.06 12.12
N MET A 117 -8.90 6.25 12.07
CA MET A 117 -8.17 7.50 11.85
C MET A 117 -7.14 7.77 12.96
N ILE A 118 -7.51 7.62 14.23
CA ILE A 118 -6.58 7.82 15.35
C ILE A 118 -5.42 6.84 15.25
N TRP A 119 -5.68 5.57 14.96
CA TRP A 119 -4.65 4.56 14.84
C TRP A 119 -3.72 4.81 13.65
N LEU A 120 -4.26 5.20 12.49
CA LEU A 120 -3.46 5.57 11.33
C LEU A 120 -2.53 6.75 11.63
N LEU A 121 -3.02 7.78 12.34
CA LEU A 121 -2.23 8.97 12.66
C LEU A 121 -1.23 8.74 13.79
N ALA A 122 -1.66 8.21 14.92
CA ALA A 122 -0.80 8.00 16.08
C ALA A 122 0.13 6.79 15.89
N GLY A 123 -0.40 5.69 15.36
CA GLY A 123 0.33 4.45 15.12
C GLY A 123 1.47 4.65 14.13
N VAL A 124 1.24 5.33 13.00
CA VAL A 124 2.32 5.59 12.04
C VAL A 124 3.41 6.48 12.63
N VAL A 125 3.03 7.56 13.31
CA VAL A 125 3.99 8.57 13.77
C VAL A 125 4.89 8.03 14.87
N LEU A 126 4.29 7.31 15.83
CA LEU A 126 4.97 6.86 17.04
C LEU A 126 5.60 5.47 16.91
N ALA A 127 5.03 4.60 16.09
CA ALA A 127 5.46 3.22 15.97
C ALA A 127 5.91 2.86 14.53
N GLY A 128 5.03 2.93 13.54
CA GLY A 128 5.32 2.38 12.20
C GLY A 128 6.49 3.04 11.50
N ALA A 129 6.47 4.37 11.36
CA ALA A 129 7.53 5.11 10.69
C ALA A 129 8.85 5.04 11.45
N VAL A 130 8.79 4.94 12.78
CA VAL A 130 9.96 4.73 13.64
C VAL A 130 10.55 3.35 13.40
N GLN A 131 9.73 2.31 13.46
CA GLN A 131 10.12 0.92 13.24
C GLN A 131 10.78 0.74 11.88
N ASP A 132 10.11 1.20 10.82
CA ASP A 132 10.58 1.04 9.45
C ASP A 132 11.93 1.74 9.22
N PHE A 133 12.05 2.99 9.67
CA PHE A 133 13.30 3.74 9.61
C PHE A 133 14.42 3.09 10.44
N MET A 134 14.13 2.65 11.67
CA MET A 134 15.12 2.03 12.54
C MET A 134 15.62 0.69 11.97
N VAL A 135 14.72 -0.14 11.44
CA VAL A 135 15.11 -1.42 10.82
C VAL A 135 15.97 -1.18 9.58
N LEU A 136 15.59 -0.21 8.73
CA LEU A 136 16.39 0.18 7.57
C LEU A 136 17.79 0.62 7.97
N PHE A 137 17.89 1.47 8.99
CA PHE A 137 19.15 1.96 9.51
C PHE A 137 20.02 0.84 10.09
N VAL A 138 19.46 -0.01 10.96
CA VAL A 138 20.19 -1.14 11.58
C VAL A 138 20.70 -2.09 10.50
N SER A 139 19.84 -2.48 9.56
CA SER A 139 20.24 -3.38 8.47
C SER A 139 21.31 -2.74 7.57
N THR A 140 21.20 -1.45 7.24
CA THR A 140 22.24 -0.72 6.48
C THR A 140 23.59 -0.81 7.16
N ARG A 141 23.65 -0.70 8.49
CA ARG A 141 24.91 -0.81 9.26
C ARG A 141 25.41 -2.24 9.41
N ARG A 142 24.57 -3.23 9.11
CA ARG A 142 24.83 -4.68 9.16
C ARG A 142 24.85 -5.29 7.76
N ASP A 143 25.37 -4.55 6.79
CA ASP A 143 25.57 -4.97 5.40
C ASP A 143 24.30 -5.35 4.63
N GLY A 144 23.11 -4.87 5.02
CA GLY A 144 21.85 -5.19 4.35
C GLY A 144 21.33 -6.61 4.66
N ARG A 145 21.67 -7.14 5.83
CA ARG A 145 21.21 -8.44 6.32
C ARG A 145 19.71 -8.44 6.64
N SER A 146 19.08 -9.58 6.36
CA SER A 146 17.68 -9.82 6.66
C SER A 146 17.40 -9.83 8.17
N MET A 147 16.15 -9.58 8.55
CA MET A 147 15.72 -9.56 9.95
C MET A 147 16.13 -10.81 10.73
N GLY A 148 16.02 -12.01 10.15
CA GLY A 148 16.40 -13.24 10.82
C GLY A 148 17.91 -13.36 11.09
N GLU A 149 18.74 -12.88 10.17
CA GLU A 149 20.20 -12.80 10.39
C GLU A 149 20.57 -11.73 11.43
N LEU A 150 19.84 -10.62 11.49
CA LEU A 150 20.03 -9.63 12.57
C LEU A 150 19.72 -10.25 13.94
N VAL A 151 18.61 -10.99 14.07
CA VAL A 151 18.27 -11.71 15.31
C VAL A 151 19.35 -12.74 15.66
N LYS A 152 19.89 -13.44 14.66
CA LYS A 152 20.97 -14.41 14.85
C LYS A 152 22.25 -13.78 15.41
N GLU A 153 22.62 -12.59 14.94
CA GLU A 153 23.80 -11.86 15.43
C GLU A 153 23.64 -11.39 16.87
N GLU A 154 22.44 -10.94 17.26
CA GLU A 154 22.19 -10.35 18.57
C GLU A 154 21.82 -11.39 19.64
N MET A 155 21.06 -12.42 19.28
CA MET A 155 20.49 -13.41 20.21
C MET A 155 21.07 -14.82 20.07
N GLY A 156 21.96 -15.02 19.10
CA GLY A 156 22.65 -16.29 18.85
C GLY A 156 21.96 -17.24 17.86
N PRO A 157 22.59 -18.37 17.55
CA PRO A 157 22.21 -19.24 16.44
C PRO A 157 20.79 -19.81 16.53
N THR A 158 20.39 -20.28 17.71
CA THR A 158 19.07 -20.93 17.90
C THR A 158 17.92 -19.95 17.67
N ALA A 159 17.99 -18.77 18.30
CA ALA A 159 17.01 -17.71 18.10
C ALA A 159 16.99 -17.24 16.64
N GLY A 160 18.17 -17.11 16.02
CA GLY A 160 18.31 -16.74 14.63
C GLY A 160 17.64 -17.71 13.65
N VAL A 161 17.85 -19.02 13.79
CA VAL A 161 17.23 -20.03 12.92
C VAL A 161 15.71 -20.02 13.07
N ILE A 162 15.21 -19.94 14.31
CA ILE A 162 13.76 -19.83 14.56
C ILE A 162 13.20 -18.59 13.90
N ALA A 163 13.86 -17.43 14.04
CA ALA A 163 13.45 -16.18 13.43
C ALA A 163 13.48 -16.25 11.89
N LEU A 164 14.52 -16.82 11.29
CA LEU A 164 14.62 -17.00 9.84
C LEU A 164 13.47 -17.85 9.29
N VAL A 165 13.21 -19.02 9.90
CA VAL A 165 12.10 -19.89 9.49
C VAL A 165 10.76 -19.19 9.67
N ALA A 166 10.51 -18.58 10.82
CA ALA A 166 9.27 -17.88 11.10
C ALA A 166 9.02 -16.72 10.13
N CYS A 167 10.03 -15.88 9.90
CA CYS A 167 9.91 -14.75 8.98
C CYS A 167 9.72 -15.22 7.53
N PHE A 168 10.39 -16.31 7.12
CA PHE A 168 10.21 -16.90 5.79
C PHE A 168 8.79 -17.44 5.59
N MET A 169 8.25 -18.21 6.55
CA MET A 169 6.87 -18.71 6.47
C MET A 169 5.84 -17.58 6.43
N ILE A 170 6.03 -16.54 7.24
CA ILE A 170 5.18 -15.34 7.20
C ILE A 170 5.25 -14.68 5.82
N MET A 171 6.44 -14.57 5.24
CA MET A 171 6.62 -13.99 3.90
C MET A 171 5.87 -14.78 2.83
N VAL A 172 5.96 -16.11 2.84
CA VAL A 172 5.23 -16.98 1.90
C VAL A 172 3.72 -16.77 2.02
N ILE A 173 3.17 -16.75 3.24
CA ILE A 173 1.74 -16.54 3.47
C ILE A 173 1.29 -15.17 2.95
N ILE A 174 2.06 -14.11 3.24
CA ILE A 174 1.75 -12.75 2.77
C ILE A 174 1.77 -12.69 1.24
N LEU A 175 2.80 -13.25 0.60
CA LEU A 175 2.90 -13.28 -0.85
C LEU A 175 1.76 -14.04 -1.51
N ALA A 176 1.35 -15.19 -0.95
CA ALA A 176 0.22 -15.96 -1.45
C ALA A 176 -1.09 -15.16 -1.38
N VAL A 177 -1.34 -14.46 -0.27
CA VAL A 177 -2.54 -13.62 -0.12
C VAL A 177 -2.53 -12.44 -1.10
N LEU A 178 -1.39 -11.73 -1.22
CA LEU A 178 -1.26 -10.61 -2.16
C LEU A 178 -1.42 -11.07 -3.62
N ALA A 179 -0.77 -12.17 -4.01
CA ALA A 179 -0.90 -12.75 -5.35
C ALA A 179 -2.35 -13.17 -5.65
N MET A 180 -3.05 -13.77 -4.68
CA MET A 180 -4.46 -14.14 -4.84
C MET A 180 -5.35 -12.93 -5.14
N ILE A 181 -5.12 -11.79 -4.48
CA ILE A 181 -5.89 -10.57 -4.73
C ILE A 181 -5.65 -10.06 -6.15
N VAL A 182 -4.39 -10.05 -6.61
CA VAL A 182 -4.06 -9.67 -8.00
C VAL A 182 -4.72 -10.60 -9.02
N VAL A 183 -4.64 -11.92 -8.81
CA VAL A 183 -5.29 -12.90 -9.70
C VAL A 183 -6.79 -12.63 -9.79
N LYS A 184 -7.46 -12.43 -8.65
CA LYS A 184 -8.90 -12.13 -8.63
C LYS A 184 -9.25 -10.82 -9.33
N ALA A 185 -8.41 -9.79 -9.19
CA ALA A 185 -8.63 -8.50 -9.84
C ALA A 185 -8.41 -8.54 -11.38
N LEU A 186 -7.53 -9.43 -11.86
CA LEU A 186 -7.19 -9.53 -13.29
C LEU A 186 -7.94 -10.64 -14.04
N THR A 187 -8.58 -11.57 -13.34
CA THR A 187 -9.35 -12.66 -13.96
C THR A 187 -10.46 -12.07 -14.82
N HIS A 188 -10.52 -12.48 -16.09
CA HIS A 188 -11.46 -11.94 -17.07
C HIS A 188 -11.42 -10.41 -17.23
N SER A 189 -10.26 -9.80 -17.02
CA SER A 189 -10.02 -8.36 -17.22
C SER A 189 -8.92 -8.13 -18.28
N PRO A 190 -9.27 -8.09 -19.58
CA PRO A 190 -8.32 -7.77 -20.65
C PRO A 190 -7.65 -6.41 -20.46
N TRP A 191 -8.41 -5.40 -20.02
CA TRP A 191 -7.89 -4.07 -19.72
C TRP A 191 -6.82 -4.13 -18.62
N GLY A 192 -7.13 -4.80 -17.51
CA GLY A 192 -6.23 -4.98 -16.38
C GLY A 192 -4.91 -5.63 -16.80
N THR A 193 -5.04 -6.80 -17.42
CA THR A 193 -3.91 -7.63 -17.85
C THR A 193 -3.02 -6.91 -18.86
N TYR A 194 -3.61 -6.27 -19.89
CA TYR A 194 -2.85 -5.51 -20.89
C TYR A 194 -2.05 -4.36 -20.25
N THR A 195 -2.68 -3.59 -19.35
CA THR A 195 -2.02 -2.46 -18.70
C THR A 195 -0.83 -2.95 -17.88
N VAL A 196 -1.05 -3.98 -17.04
CA VAL A 196 -0.01 -4.59 -16.21
C VAL A 196 1.14 -5.12 -17.07
N ALA A 197 0.82 -5.86 -18.13
CA ALA A 197 1.82 -6.41 -19.05
C ALA A 197 2.67 -5.30 -19.71
N SER A 198 2.04 -4.19 -20.08
CA SER A 198 2.70 -3.03 -20.70
C SER A 198 3.70 -2.33 -19.76
N THR A 199 3.54 -2.45 -18.43
CA THR A 199 4.48 -1.87 -17.46
C THR A 199 5.84 -2.57 -17.46
N ILE A 200 5.92 -3.85 -17.85
CA ILE A 200 7.15 -4.65 -17.83
C ILE A 200 8.18 -4.13 -18.85
N PRO A 201 7.88 -4.06 -20.17
CA PRO A 201 8.84 -3.53 -21.14
C PRO A 201 9.15 -2.06 -20.87
N LEU A 202 8.19 -1.28 -20.39
CA LEU A 202 8.41 0.12 -19.99
C LEU A 202 9.41 0.23 -18.85
N ALA A 203 9.29 -0.59 -17.80
CA ALA A 203 10.23 -0.63 -16.69
C ALA A 203 11.64 -1.05 -17.15
N ILE A 204 11.75 -2.07 -18.00
CA ILE A 204 13.02 -2.50 -18.60
C ILE A 204 13.67 -1.35 -19.38
N PHE A 205 12.88 -0.64 -20.20
CA PHE A 205 13.35 0.53 -20.93
C PHE A 205 13.84 1.63 -19.96
N MET A 206 13.08 1.95 -18.92
CA MET A 206 13.47 2.93 -17.90
C MET A 206 14.78 2.54 -17.19
N GLY A 207 14.95 1.25 -16.85
CA GLY A 207 16.17 0.73 -16.26
C GLY A 207 17.39 0.87 -17.17
N ILE A 208 17.27 0.46 -18.43
CA ILE A 208 18.33 0.61 -19.45
C ILE A 208 18.63 2.09 -19.70
N TYR A 209 17.61 2.94 -19.74
CA TYR A 209 17.79 4.37 -19.99
C TYR A 209 18.60 5.04 -18.88
N LEU A 210 18.25 4.77 -17.62
CA LEU A 210 18.94 5.32 -16.46
C LEU A 210 20.35 4.76 -16.28
N ARG A 211 20.60 3.53 -16.75
CA ARG A 211 21.90 2.87 -16.61
C ARG A 211 22.88 3.22 -17.74
N TYR A 212 22.43 3.23 -18.98
CA TYR A 212 23.31 3.28 -20.16
C TYR A 212 23.05 4.47 -21.09
N LEU A 213 21.79 4.85 -21.35
CA LEU A 213 21.49 5.88 -22.36
C LEU A 213 21.75 7.29 -21.83
N ARG A 214 21.17 7.65 -20.68
CA ARG A 214 21.35 8.96 -20.03
C ARG A 214 21.43 8.82 -18.50
N PRO A 215 22.58 8.40 -17.97
CA PRO A 215 22.79 8.29 -16.53
C PRO A 215 22.47 9.58 -15.79
N GLY A 216 21.69 9.47 -14.70
CA GLY A 216 21.32 10.60 -13.83
C GLY A 216 20.18 11.50 -14.34
N ARG A 217 19.66 11.31 -15.56
CA ARG A 217 18.52 12.09 -16.11
C ARG A 217 17.16 11.54 -15.67
N ILE A 218 16.93 11.49 -14.36
CA ILE A 218 15.74 10.88 -13.78
C ILE A 218 14.45 11.56 -14.24
N GLY A 219 14.43 12.89 -14.28
CA GLY A 219 13.23 13.65 -14.68
C GLY A 219 12.77 13.35 -16.12
N GLU A 220 13.69 13.08 -17.04
CA GLU A 220 13.35 12.72 -18.43
C GLU A 220 12.62 11.36 -18.45
N VAL A 221 13.17 10.38 -17.74
CA VAL A 221 12.58 9.03 -17.62
C VAL A 221 11.26 9.04 -16.87
N SER A 222 11.12 9.88 -15.84
CA SER A 222 9.86 10.07 -15.11
C SER A 222 8.74 10.53 -16.02
N VAL A 223 9.00 11.54 -16.87
CA VAL A 223 8.00 12.07 -17.80
C VAL A 223 7.65 11.03 -18.86
N ILE A 224 8.65 10.38 -19.44
CA ILE A 224 8.43 9.31 -20.44
C ILE A 224 7.61 8.18 -19.82
N GLY A 225 8.01 7.70 -18.64
CA GLY A 225 7.31 6.65 -17.90
C GLY A 225 5.85 7.01 -17.61
N LEU A 226 5.59 8.23 -17.12
CA LEU A 226 4.23 8.70 -16.84
C LEU A 226 3.37 8.76 -18.11
N VAL A 227 3.90 9.32 -19.21
CA VAL A 227 3.16 9.42 -20.48
C VAL A 227 2.82 8.04 -21.03
N PHE A 228 3.78 7.11 -21.05
CA PHE A 228 3.54 5.76 -21.53
C PHE A 228 2.64 4.94 -20.60
N LEU A 229 2.67 5.20 -19.29
CA LEU A 229 1.77 4.56 -18.33
C LEU A 229 0.33 5.02 -18.54
N ILE A 230 0.09 6.32 -18.69
CA ILE A 230 -1.24 6.87 -19.01
C ILE A 230 -1.70 6.32 -20.37
N PHE A 231 -0.82 6.28 -21.36
CA PHE A 231 -1.11 5.68 -22.65
C PHE A 231 -1.51 4.20 -22.51
N ALA A 232 -0.78 3.40 -21.74
CA ALA A 232 -1.09 1.99 -21.50
C ALA A 232 -2.45 1.78 -20.82
N ILE A 233 -2.84 2.67 -19.91
CA ILE A 233 -4.15 2.63 -19.25
C ILE A 233 -5.26 2.92 -20.27
N ILE A 234 -5.10 3.97 -21.08
CA ILE A 234 -6.10 4.36 -22.09
C ILE A 234 -6.20 3.30 -23.19
N SER A 235 -5.07 2.85 -23.74
CA SER A 235 -5.04 1.82 -24.78
C SER A 235 -5.50 0.46 -24.28
N GLY A 236 -5.41 0.20 -22.97
CA GLY A 236 -6.01 -0.98 -22.34
C GLY A 236 -7.54 -1.02 -22.46
N GLY A 237 -8.22 0.12 -22.39
CA GLY A 237 -9.66 0.22 -22.67
C GLY A 237 -9.97 -0.15 -24.12
N TRP A 238 -9.21 0.39 -25.07
CA TRP A 238 -9.37 0.07 -26.50
C TRP A 238 -9.13 -1.40 -26.82
N VAL A 239 -8.17 -2.04 -26.13
CA VAL A 239 -7.89 -3.48 -26.25
C VAL A 239 -9.04 -4.30 -25.70
N ALA A 240 -9.63 -3.90 -24.57
CA ALA A 240 -10.74 -4.61 -23.95
C ALA A 240 -12.04 -4.54 -24.77
N GLU A 241 -12.29 -3.41 -25.44
CA GLU A 241 -13.44 -3.25 -26.34
C GLU A 241 -13.25 -3.97 -27.68
N SER A 242 -12.00 -4.28 -28.06
CA SER A 242 -11.70 -4.89 -29.35
C SER A 242 -11.95 -6.40 -29.35
N PRO A 243 -12.86 -6.91 -30.22
CA PRO A 243 -13.14 -8.35 -30.31
C PRO A 243 -11.93 -9.18 -30.74
N THR A 244 -10.95 -8.57 -31.41
CA THR A 244 -9.74 -9.25 -31.90
C THR A 244 -8.63 -9.27 -30.86
N TRP A 245 -8.47 -8.19 -30.07
CA TRP A 245 -7.35 -8.06 -29.12
C TRP A 245 -7.72 -8.51 -27.71
N ALA A 246 -8.96 -8.33 -27.27
CA ALA A 246 -9.41 -8.73 -25.93
C ALA A 246 -9.13 -10.20 -25.59
N PRO A 247 -9.35 -11.19 -26.49
CA PRO A 247 -9.11 -12.61 -26.18
C PRO A 247 -7.64 -12.95 -25.88
N TYR A 248 -6.69 -12.12 -26.32
CA TYR A 248 -5.26 -12.32 -26.01
C TYR A 248 -4.88 -11.90 -24.59
N PHE A 249 -5.74 -11.13 -23.92
CA PHE A 249 -5.52 -10.63 -22.56
C PHE A 249 -6.62 -11.10 -21.58
N ASP A 250 -7.58 -11.90 -22.06
CA ASP A 250 -8.59 -12.56 -21.25
C ASP A 250 -8.04 -13.89 -20.71
N PHE A 251 -7.72 -13.91 -19.42
CA PHE A 251 -7.16 -15.09 -18.77
C PHE A 251 -7.99 -15.54 -17.58
N THR A 252 -8.05 -16.86 -17.42
CA THR A 252 -8.59 -17.50 -16.22
C THR A 252 -7.66 -17.29 -15.02
N GLY A 253 -8.22 -17.36 -13.81
CA GLY A 253 -7.42 -17.23 -12.59
C GLY A 253 -6.26 -18.25 -12.49
N VAL A 254 -6.44 -19.47 -13.00
CA VAL A 254 -5.37 -20.48 -13.02
C VAL A 254 -4.22 -20.09 -13.95
N GLN A 255 -4.54 -19.56 -15.15
CA GLN A 255 -3.52 -19.08 -16.09
C GLN A 255 -2.74 -17.91 -15.49
N LEU A 256 -3.44 -16.95 -14.88
CA LEU A 256 -2.82 -15.79 -14.23
C LEU A 256 -1.92 -16.21 -13.06
N THR A 257 -2.32 -17.19 -12.26
CA THR A 257 -1.47 -17.72 -11.18
C THR A 257 -0.13 -18.23 -11.71
N TRP A 258 -0.14 -19.05 -12.77
CA TRP A 258 1.10 -19.55 -13.38
C TRP A 258 1.93 -18.44 -14.02
N MET A 259 1.29 -17.46 -14.64
CA MET A 259 1.97 -16.28 -15.18
C MET A 259 2.65 -15.47 -14.08
N LEU A 260 1.99 -15.25 -12.93
CA LEU A 260 2.55 -14.55 -11.78
C LEU A 260 3.71 -15.31 -11.14
N VAL A 261 3.63 -16.63 -11.03
CA VAL A 261 4.74 -17.48 -10.54
C VAL A 261 5.95 -17.35 -11.46
N GLY A 262 5.75 -17.50 -12.78
CA GLY A 262 6.83 -17.36 -13.76
C GLY A 262 7.41 -15.94 -13.79
N TYR A 263 6.54 -14.94 -13.71
CA TYR A 263 6.93 -13.53 -13.65
C TYR A 263 7.72 -13.21 -12.38
N GLY A 264 7.23 -13.60 -11.21
CA GLY A 264 7.89 -13.40 -9.91
C GLY A 264 9.26 -14.07 -9.87
N PHE A 265 9.39 -15.25 -10.48
CA PHE A 265 10.68 -15.91 -10.64
C PHE A 265 11.67 -15.06 -11.45
N VAL A 266 11.27 -14.61 -12.64
CA VAL A 266 12.11 -13.76 -13.49
C VAL A 266 12.44 -12.44 -12.80
N ALA A 267 11.45 -11.79 -12.19
CA ALA A 267 11.61 -10.50 -11.54
C ALA A 267 12.51 -10.55 -10.30
N ALA A 268 12.51 -11.65 -9.55
CA ALA A 268 13.40 -11.83 -8.40
C ALA A 268 14.85 -12.18 -8.79
N VAL A 269 15.07 -12.81 -9.96
CA VAL A 269 16.42 -13.21 -10.44
C VAL A 269 17.13 -12.08 -11.17
N LEU A 270 16.41 -11.26 -11.94
CA LEU A 270 17.01 -10.17 -12.73
C LEU A 270 17.73 -9.14 -11.85
N PRO A 271 18.67 -8.35 -12.39
CA PRO A 271 19.26 -7.24 -11.65
C PRO A 271 18.20 -6.24 -11.17
N VAL A 272 18.34 -5.75 -9.94
CA VAL A 272 17.36 -4.88 -9.29
C VAL A 272 17.10 -3.58 -10.06
N TRP A 273 18.15 -3.04 -10.68
CA TRP A 273 18.10 -1.82 -11.49
C TRP A 273 17.44 -2.01 -12.86
N LEU A 274 17.28 -3.24 -13.34
CA LEU A 274 16.76 -3.51 -14.68
C LEU A 274 15.24 -3.54 -14.69
N LEU A 275 14.62 -4.21 -13.72
CA LEU A 275 13.17 -4.38 -13.66
C LEU A 275 12.57 -3.84 -12.38
N LEU A 276 12.99 -4.33 -11.21
CA LEU A 276 12.32 -4.05 -9.93
C LEU A 276 12.30 -2.55 -9.60
N ALA A 277 13.47 -1.91 -9.45
CA ALA A 277 13.53 -0.51 -9.05
C ALA A 277 12.87 0.46 -10.06
N PRO A 278 13.08 0.32 -11.39
CA PRO A 278 12.36 1.14 -12.37
C PRO A 278 10.85 0.92 -12.39
N ARG A 279 10.38 -0.33 -12.23
CA ARG A 279 8.96 -0.66 -12.20
C ARG A 279 8.28 -0.09 -10.97
N ASP A 280 8.92 -0.21 -9.81
CA ASP A 280 8.40 0.33 -8.57
C ASP A 280 8.42 1.86 -8.56
N TYR A 281 9.43 2.45 -9.18
CA TYR A 281 9.48 3.90 -9.41
C TYR A 281 8.37 4.36 -10.37
N LEU A 282 8.13 3.62 -11.45
CA LEU A 282 7.04 3.88 -12.38
C LEU A 282 5.68 3.80 -11.68
N SER A 283 5.45 2.73 -10.92
CA SER A 283 4.20 2.53 -10.20
C SER A 283 3.98 3.64 -9.18
N THR A 284 5.03 4.14 -8.52
CA THR A 284 4.95 5.26 -7.57
C THR A 284 4.27 6.50 -8.16
N PHE A 285 4.46 6.80 -9.45
CA PHE A 285 3.76 7.92 -10.09
C PHE A 285 2.25 7.70 -10.13
N LEU A 286 1.80 6.49 -10.45
CA LEU A 286 0.40 6.14 -10.41
C LEU A 286 -0.12 6.09 -8.96
N LYS A 287 0.64 5.46 -8.06
CA LYS A 287 0.33 5.34 -6.62
C LYS A 287 0.10 6.72 -5.99
N ILE A 288 1.13 7.56 -5.98
CA ILE A 288 1.09 8.89 -5.36
C ILE A 288 0.21 9.82 -6.19
N GLY A 289 0.29 9.78 -7.52
CA GLY A 289 -0.49 10.64 -8.41
C GLY A 289 -1.99 10.45 -8.25
N THR A 290 -2.48 9.21 -8.23
CA THR A 290 -3.90 8.92 -8.02
C THR A 290 -4.35 9.35 -6.62
N ILE A 291 -3.56 9.08 -5.57
CA ILE A 291 -3.92 9.45 -4.21
C ILE A 291 -3.92 10.97 -4.00
N VAL A 292 -2.98 11.69 -4.61
CA VAL A 292 -2.97 13.17 -4.63
C VAL A 292 -4.14 13.70 -5.45
N GLY A 293 -4.43 13.10 -6.61
CA GLY A 293 -5.59 13.45 -7.43
C GLY A 293 -6.91 13.27 -6.67
N LEU A 294 -7.04 12.17 -5.93
CA LEU A 294 -8.15 11.91 -5.03
C LEU A 294 -8.23 12.94 -3.90
N ALA A 295 -7.11 13.28 -3.27
CA ALA A 295 -7.05 14.30 -2.23
C ALA A 295 -7.52 15.67 -2.77
N VAL A 296 -7.02 16.08 -3.95
CA VAL A 296 -7.49 17.30 -4.64
C VAL A 296 -8.98 17.21 -4.96
N GLY A 297 -9.47 16.04 -5.40
CA GLY A 297 -10.89 15.81 -5.64
C GLY A 297 -11.73 16.02 -4.38
N ILE A 298 -11.26 15.56 -3.22
CA ILE A 298 -11.90 15.83 -1.91
C ILE A 298 -11.87 17.32 -1.58
N LEU A 299 -10.79 18.06 -1.87
CA LEU A 299 -10.74 19.51 -1.62
C LEU A 299 -11.79 20.28 -2.45
N ILE A 300 -12.05 19.82 -3.67
CA ILE A 300 -13.02 20.42 -4.60
C ILE A 300 -14.45 20.05 -4.20
N MET A 301 -14.72 18.75 -4.08
CA MET A 301 -16.06 18.21 -3.81
C MET A 301 -16.53 18.47 -2.38
N ARG A 302 -15.59 18.52 -1.43
CA ARG A 302 -15.86 18.68 0.00
C ARG A 302 -16.96 17.72 0.49
N PRO A 303 -16.83 16.40 0.29
CA PRO A 303 -17.86 15.46 0.70
C PRO A 303 -17.94 15.39 2.23
N THR A 304 -19.16 15.27 2.75
CA THR A 304 -19.41 14.97 4.16
C THR A 304 -19.19 13.49 4.42
N LEU A 305 -18.62 13.14 5.57
CA LEU A 305 -18.53 11.75 6.00
C LEU A 305 -19.93 11.27 6.41
N THR A 306 -20.45 10.28 5.70
CA THR A 306 -21.74 9.63 5.95
C THR A 306 -21.61 8.57 7.04
N MET A 307 -20.45 7.92 7.12
CA MET A 307 -20.13 6.99 8.20
C MET A 307 -19.99 7.77 9.53
N PRO A 308 -20.65 7.34 10.63
CA PRO A 308 -20.51 8.01 11.91
C PRO A 308 -19.09 7.83 12.50
N ALA A 309 -18.75 8.69 13.48
CA ALA A 309 -17.47 8.60 14.18
C ALA A 309 -17.26 7.23 14.82
N LEU A 310 -18.32 6.71 15.44
CA LEU A 310 -18.41 5.37 15.98
C LEU A 310 -19.72 4.75 15.51
N THR A 311 -19.67 3.51 15.04
CA THR A 311 -20.88 2.73 14.78
C THR A 311 -21.22 1.90 16.02
N LYS A 312 -22.40 1.27 16.02
CA LYS A 312 -22.78 0.29 17.04
C LYS A 312 -21.84 -0.93 17.09
N PHE A 313 -21.13 -1.21 16.01
CA PHE A 313 -20.24 -2.38 15.89
C PHE A 313 -18.85 -2.18 16.51
N VAL A 314 -18.61 -1.02 17.15
CA VAL A 314 -17.39 -0.79 17.94
C VAL A 314 -17.25 -1.77 19.12
N ASP A 315 -18.35 -2.40 19.53
CA ASP A 315 -18.42 -3.47 20.53
C ASP A 315 -17.87 -4.82 20.04
N GLY A 316 -17.52 -4.93 18.76
CA GLY A 316 -16.93 -6.11 18.14
C GLY A 316 -17.92 -7.09 17.52
N THR A 317 -19.20 -6.74 17.45
CA THR A 317 -20.27 -7.53 16.82
C THR A 317 -20.41 -7.28 15.31
N GLY A 318 -19.40 -6.65 14.70
CA GLY A 318 -19.41 -6.23 13.29
C GLY A 318 -19.60 -7.38 12.29
N PRO A 319 -20.40 -7.19 11.22
CA PRO A 319 -20.67 -8.24 10.24
C PRO A 319 -19.55 -8.39 9.20
N VAL A 320 -18.68 -7.39 9.01
CA VAL A 320 -17.55 -7.48 8.06
C VAL A 320 -16.46 -8.38 8.63
N TRP A 321 -16.18 -8.24 9.91
CA TRP A 321 -15.32 -9.12 10.69
C TRP A 321 -15.71 -9.03 12.18
N THR A 322 -15.57 -10.14 12.89
CA THR A 322 -15.89 -10.23 14.32
C THR A 322 -14.65 -9.98 15.16
N GLY A 323 -14.80 -9.21 16.24
CA GLY A 323 -13.71 -8.94 17.18
C GLY A 323 -13.74 -7.55 17.80
N ASN A 324 -13.28 -7.46 19.05
CA ASN A 324 -13.21 -6.19 19.78
C ASN A 324 -12.27 -5.18 19.10
N LEU A 325 -12.52 -3.89 19.32
CA LEU A 325 -11.66 -2.80 18.84
C LEU A 325 -10.16 -3.07 19.08
N PHE A 326 -9.81 -3.53 20.29
CA PHE A 326 -8.49 -4.04 20.60
C PHE A 326 -8.57 -5.55 20.87
N PRO A 327 -7.70 -6.39 20.26
CA PRO A 327 -6.55 -6.02 19.41
C PRO A 327 -6.87 -5.93 17.91
N PHE A 328 -8.10 -6.22 17.47
CA PHE A 328 -8.35 -6.47 16.06
C PHE A 328 -8.19 -5.25 15.15
N LEU A 329 -8.50 -4.03 15.60
CA LEU A 329 -8.24 -2.82 14.81
C LEU A 329 -6.76 -2.73 14.41
N PHE A 330 -5.84 -3.11 15.30
CA PHE A 330 -4.40 -3.02 15.05
C PHE A 330 -3.93 -4.10 14.07
N ILE A 331 -4.66 -5.21 14.00
CA ILE A 331 -4.40 -6.29 13.04
C ILE A 331 -5.00 -5.93 11.68
N THR A 332 -6.24 -5.42 11.66
CA THR A 332 -6.97 -5.04 10.45
C THR A 332 -6.30 -3.86 9.75
N ILE A 333 -5.90 -2.84 10.51
CA ILE A 333 -5.11 -1.70 10.02
C ILE A 333 -3.65 -1.89 10.49
N ALA A 334 -3.03 -2.98 10.08
CA ALA A 334 -1.59 -3.16 10.27
C ALA A 334 -0.82 -2.21 9.33
N CYS A 335 -0.97 -2.41 8.02
CA CYS A 335 -0.33 -1.53 7.04
C CYS A 335 -1.00 -0.14 7.01
N GLY A 336 -0.19 0.91 6.78
CA GLY A 336 -0.59 2.31 7.00
C GLY A 336 -0.49 2.81 8.45
N ALA A 337 -0.29 1.93 9.44
CA ALA A 337 -0.03 2.30 10.83
C ALA A 337 1.24 1.64 11.39
N VAL A 338 1.29 0.31 11.49
CA VAL A 338 2.45 -0.47 11.95
C VAL A 338 2.47 -1.84 11.26
N SER A 339 3.46 -2.11 10.41
CA SER A 339 3.52 -3.35 9.62
C SER A 339 4.80 -4.14 9.85
N GLY A 340 4.66 -5.45 10.07
CA GLY A 340 5.79 -6.38 10.11
C GLY A 340 6.42 -6.62 8.74
N PHE A 341 5.63 -6.54 7.66
CA PHE A 341 6.13 -6.72 6.29
C PHE A 341 7.16 -5.63 5.92
N HIS A 342 6.97 -4.41 6.40
CA HIS A 342 7.90 -3.30 6.18
C HIS A 342 9.28 -3.61 6.76
N ALA A 343 9.36 -4.21 7.95
CA ALA A 343 10.63 -4.62 8.53
C ALA A 343 11.37 -5.63 7.63
N LEU A 344 10.65 -6.49 6.92
CA LEU A 344 11.25 -7.46 5.99
C LEU A 344 11.79 -6.77 4.73
N ILE A 345 11.09 -5.75 4.21
CA ILE A 345 11.54 -4.94 3.06
C ILE A 345 12.71 -4.01 3.46
N SER A 346 12.61 -3.34 4.61
CA SER A 346 13.61 -2.44 5.17
C SER A 346 14.88 -3.14 5.63
N SER A 347 14.82 -4.43 5.98
CA SER A 347 16.03 -5.23 6.24
C SER A 347 16.52 -6.00 5.01
N GLY A 348 15.65 -6.28 4.04
CA GLY A 348 15.94 -7.18 2.92
C GLY A 348 16.42 -6.50 1.65
N THR A 349 15.65 -5.54 1.12
CA THR A 349 15.87 -5.00 -0.24
C THR A 349 16.43 -3.59 -0.22
N THR A 350 15.76 -2.68 0.48
CA THR A 350 16.06 -1.23 0.51
C THR A 350 17.50 -0.90 0.96
N PRO A 351 18.09 -1.53 2.00
CA PRO A 351 19.45 -1.18 2.44
C PRO A 351 20.50 -1.51 1.38
N LYS A 352 20.25 -2.50 0.52
CA LYS A 352 21.15 -2.90 -0.58
C LYS A 352 21.19 -1.88 -1.73
N MET A 353 20.25 -0.95 -1.77
CA MET A 353 20.19 0.12 -2.79
C MET A 353 20.48 1.52 -2.24
N LEU A 354 20.54 1.68 -0.92
CA LEU A 354 20.71 2.96 -0.25
C LEU A 354 22.08 3.58 -0.55
N ALA A 355 22.12 4.65 -1.35
CA ALA A 355 23.38 5.28 -1.74
C ALA A 355 24.04 6.11 -0.61
N ASN A 356 23.26 6.64 0.32
CA ASN A 356 23.78 7.43 1.44
C ASN A 356 22.93 7.24 2.70
N GLU A 357 23.57 7.05 3.86
CA GLU A 357 22.88 6.83 5.14
C GLU A 357 21.96 8.02 5.50
N GLY A 358 22.36 9.25 5.15
CA GLY A 358 21.58 10.48 5.33
C GLY A 358 20.21 10.48 4.63
N GLN A 359 19.99 9.58 3.69
CA GLN A 359 18.72 9.44 2.96
C GLN A 359 17.74 8.49 3.66
N ALA A 360 18.19 7.70 4.64
CA ALA A 360 17.38 6.66 5.28
C ALA A 360 16.10 7.21 5.95
N CYS A 361 16.17 8.41 6.56
CA CYS A 361 14.99 9.05 7.15
C CYS A 361 13.96 9.47 6.09
N PHE A 362 14.42 9.94 4.93
CA PHE A 362 13.52 10.33 3.84
C PHE A 362 12.84 9.09 3.23
N ILE A 363 13.59 7.99 3.09
CA ILE A 363 13.11 6.75 2.47
C ILE A 363 12.20 5.99 3.42
N GLY A 364 12.67 5.60 4.61
CA GLY A 364 11.89 4.79 5.57
C GLY A 364 10.80 5.62 6.24
N TYR A 365 11.18 6.59 7.09
CA TYR A 365 10.20 7.39 7.85
C TYR A 365 9.24 8.14 6.91
N GLY A 366 9.77 8.77 5.86
CA GLY A 366 8.95 9.47 4.85
C GLY A 366 8.07 8.54 4.03
N GLY A 367 8.56 7.37 3.64
CA GLY A 367 7.79 6.37 2.90
C GLY A 367 6.59 5.86 3.70
N MET A 368 6.81 5.56 4.98
CA MET A 368 5.75 5.08 5.88
C MET A 368 4.68 6.16 6.17
N LEU A 369 5.07 7.42 6.30
CA LEU A 369 4.09 8.52 6.37
C LEU A 369 3.26 8.65 5.09
N MET A 370 3.88 8.47 3.92
CA MET A 370 3.16 8.49 2.65
C MET A 370 2.19 7.32 2.53
N GLU A 371 2.55 6.13 2.99
CA GLU A 371 1.63 4.98 3.04
C GLU A 371 0.46 5.23 4.00
N SER A 372 0.70 5.82 5.16
CA SER A 372 -0.38 6.19 6.07
C SER A 372 -1.32 7.22 5.44
N PHE A 373 -0.80 8.15 4.64
CA PHE A 373 -1.65 9.05 3.86
C PHE A 373 -2.52 8.31 2.85
N VAL A 374 -1.99 7.29 2.16
CA VAL A 374 -2.81 6.40 1.32
C VAL A 374 -3.92 5.75 2.15
N ALA A 375 -3.61 5.28 3.35
CA ALA A 375 -4.58 4.65 4.24
C ALA A 375 -5.66 5.59 4.78
N ILE A 376 -5.32 6.84 5.07
CA ILE A 376 -6.30 7.89 5.38
C ILE A 376 -7.23 8.12 4.19
N MET A 377 -6.68 8.18 2.98
CA MET A 377 -7.48 8.38 1.77
C MET A 377 -8.41 7.20 1.50
N ALA A 378 -7.99 5.98 1.80
CA ALA A 378 -8.82 4.79 1.70
C ALA A 378 -9.96 4.79 2.75
N LEU A 379 -9.65 5.13 4.00
CA LEU A 379 -10.64 5.29 5.06
C LEU A 379 -11.69 6.35 4.68
N VAL A 380 -11.24 7.52 4.22
CA VAL A 380 -12.13 8.61 3.82
C VAL A 380 -13.01 8.18 2.65
N SER A 381 -12.45 7.50 1.64
CA SER A 381 -13.22 6.98 0.50
C SER A 381 -14.31 6.00 0.92
N ALA A 382 -14.05 5.15 1.91
CA ALA A 382 -15.05 4.25 2.48
C ALA A 382 -16.06 4.94 3.41
N CYS A 383 -15.73 6.09 3.96
CA CYS A 383 -16.59 6.81 4.90
C CYS A 383 -17.45 7.91 4.26
N ILE A 384 -17.30 8.16 2.96
CA ILE A 384 -18.19 9.05 2.18
C ILE A 384 -19.35 8.31 1.51
N ILE A 385 -19.23 6.99 1.30
CA ILE A 385 -20.30 6.18 0.72
C ILE A 385 -21.38 5.91 1.77
N ASP A 386 -22.61 5.70 1.33
CA ASP A 386 -23.70 5.35 2.26
C ASP A 386 -23.31 4.12 3.10
N PRO A 387 -23.46 4.16 4.44
CA PRO A 387 -23.09 3.03 5.30
C PRO A 387 -23.83 1.74 4.94
N GLY A 388 -25.08 1.81 4.46
CA GLY A 388 -25.83 0.66 4.01
C GLY A 388 -25.20 0.01 2.77
N VAL A 389 -24.75 0.83 1.81
CA VAL A 389 -23.94 0.35 0.66
C VAL A 389 -22.64 -0.28 1.15
N TYR A 390 -21.90 0.39 2.04
CA TYR A 390 -20.67 -0.14 2.63
C TYR A 390 -20.87 -1.56 3.22
N PHE A 391 -21.93 -1.75 4.01
CA PHE A 391 -22.20 -3.05 4.63
C PHE A 391 -22.67 -4.11 3.62
N ALA A 392 -23.48 -3.73 2.63
CA ALA A 392 -23.89 -4.65 1.55
C ALA A 392 -22.69 -5.14 0.72
N MET A 393 -21.67 -4.29 0.54
CA MET A 393 -20.46 -4.64 -0.22
C MET A 393 -19.48 -5.50 0.58
N ASN A 394 -19.25 -5.17 1.86
CA ASN A 394 -18.17 -5.78 2.65
C ASN A 394 -18.59 -6.95 3.53
N SER A 395 -19.89 -7.15 3.80
CA SER A 395 -20.34 -8.26 4.63
C SER A 395 -20.35 -9.59 3.86
N PRO A 396 -20.08 -10.73 4.53
CA PRO A 396 -20.10 -12.05 3.89
C PRO A 396 -21.48 -12.40 3.32
N MET A 397 -21.48 -13.07 2.16
CA MET A 397 -22.71 -13.45 1.47
C MET A 397 -23.61 -14.32 2.35
N ALA A 398 -23.01 -15.21 3.16
CA ALA A 398 -23.74 -16.06 4.10
C ALA A 398 -24.58 -15.27 5.13
N VAL A 399 -24.19 -14.03 5.43
CA VAL A 399 -24.92 -13.14 6.34
C VAL A 399 -26.00 -12.33 5.58
N LEU A 400 -25.67 -11.86 4.37
CA LEU A 400 -26.55 -10.99 3.57
C LEU A 400 -27.68 -11.75 2.87
N ALA A 401 -27.40 -12.95 2.39
CA ALA A 401 -28.32 -13.81 1.65
C ALA A 401 -28.06 -15.28 2.01
N PRO A 402 -28.73 -15.82 3.05
CA PRO A 402 -28.61 -17.22 3.44
C PRO A 402 -28.93 -18.17 2.29
N ALA A 403 -28.43 -19.41 2.37
CA ALA A 403 -28.60 -20.40 1.31
C ALA A 403 -30.09 -20.62 0.95
N GLY A 404 -30.39 -20.56 -0.35
CA GLY A 404 -31.77 -20.68 -0.87
C GLY A 404 -32.49 -19.35 -1.11
N THR A 405 -31.83 -18.21 -0.89
CA THR A 405 -32.38 -16.89 -1.21
C THR A 405 -32.51 -16.70 -2.73
N ALA A 406 -33.72 -16.42 -3.21
CA ALA A 406 -33.99 -16.20 -4.64
C ALA A 406 -33.59 -14.79 -5.09
N ASP A 407 -33.88 -13.76 -4.28
CA ASP A 407 -33.50 -12.36 -4.54
C ASP A 407 -32.44 -11.90 -3.53
N VAL A 408 -31.19 -11.98 -3.97
CA VAL A 408 -30.02 -11.59 -3.16
C VAL A 408 -30.02 -10.10 -2.86
N VAL A 409 -30.50 -9.26 -3.78
CA VAL A 409 -30.47 -7.79 -3.62
C VAL A 409 -31.50 -7.36 -2.60
N ALA A 410 -32.73 -7.88 -2.70
CA ALA A 410 -33.77 -7.62 -1.71
C ALA A 410 -33.38 -8.09 -0.31
N SER A 411 -32.83 -9.30 -0.18
CA SER A 411 -32.38 -9.83 1.12
C SER A 411 -31.26 -8.98 1.71
N ALA A 412 -30.24 -8.63 0.91
CA ALA A 412 -29.12 -7.83 1.39
C ALA A 412 -29.60 -6.47 1.89
N ALA A 413 -30.49 -5.80 1.16
CA ALA A 413 -31.05 -4.53 1.55
C ALA A 413 -31.86 -4.62 2.87
N GLN A 414 -32.65 -5.69 3.03
CA GLN A 414 -33.43 -5.93 4.25
C GLN A 414 -32.54 -6.22 5.46
N VAL A 415 -31.54 -7.09 5.31
CA VAL A 415 -30.59 -7.46 6.37
C VAL A 415 -29.81 -6.23 6.84
N VAL A 416 -29.25 -5.44 5.91
CA VAL A 416 -28.51 -4.23 6.26
C VAL A 416 -29.40 -3.18 6.89
N SER A 417 -30.63 -3.01 6.41
CA SER A 417 -31.62 -2.12 7.03
C SER A 417 -31.98 -2.55 8.45
N SER A 418 -32.02 -3.87 8.74
CA SER A 418 -32.22 -4.38 10.10
C SER A 418 -31.08 -3.99 11.05
N TRP A 419 -29.91 -3.66 10.52
CA TRP A 419 -28.79 -3.14 11.30
C TRP A 419 -28.89 -1.65 11.61
N GLY A 420 -29.92 -0.96 11.13
CA GLY A 420 -30.10 0.48 11.33
C GLY A 420 -29.45 1.34 10.26
N PHE A 421 -29.04 0.75 9.13
CA PHE A 421 -28.53 1.46 7.95
C PHE A 421 -29.55 1.33 6.82
N ALA A 422 -30.43 2.32 6.68
CA ALA A 422 -31.52 2.28 5.72
C ALA A 422 -30.99 2.24 4.28
N ILE A 423 -31.26 1.15 3.56
CA ILE A 423 -30.84 0.95 2.18
C ILE A 423 -31.94 0.22 1.40
N THR A 424 -32.10 0.55 0.12
CA THR A 424 -33.13 -0.05 -0.73
C THR A 424 -32.50 -0.92 -1.82
N PRO A 425 -33.24 -1.92 -2.35
CA PRO A 425 -32.78 -2.70 -3.50
C PRO A 425 -32.51 -1.82 -4.73
N ASP A 426 -33.32 -0.78 -4.94
CA ASP A 426 -33.17 0.16 -6.05
C ASP A 426 -31.85 0.93 -5.96
N THR A 427 -31.46 1.38 -4.76
CA THR A 427 -30.15 2.02 -4.54
C THR A 427 -29.00 1.08 -4.90
N LEU A 428 -29.08 -0.19 -4.47
CA LEU A 428 -28.04 -1.17 -4.79
C LEU A 428 -27.96 -1.43 -6.31
N ASN A 429 -29.10 -1.62 -6.98
CA ASN A 429 -29.16 -1.81 -8.43
C ASN A 429 -28.67 -0.60 -9.22
N GLN A 430 -28.97 0.61 -8.74
CA GLN A 430 -28.49 1.85 -9.34
C GLN A 430 -26.95 1.90 -9.30
N ILE A 431 -26.34 1.64 -8.14
CA ILE A 431 -24.88 1.66 -8.02
C ILE A 431 -24.25 0.59 -8.92
N VAL A 432 -24.83 -0.61 -8.97
CA VAL A 432 -24.40 -1.69 -9.88
C VAL A 432 -24.38 -1.19 -11.34
N SER A 433 -25.43 -0.51 -11.77
CA SER A 433 -25.52 0.08 -13.11
C SER A 433 -24.51 1.21 -13.34
N GLU A 434 -24.27 2.07 -12.35
CA GLU A 434 -23.34 3.20 -12.46
C GLU A 434 -21.88 2.75 -12.55
N VAL A 435 -21.49 1.72 -11.80
CA VAL A 435 -20.12 1.19 -11.81
C VAL A 435 -19.87 0.20 -12.95
N GLY A 436 -20.93 -0.26 -13.63
CA GLY A 436 -20.84 -1.17 -14.77
C GLY A 436 -20.53 -2.62 -14.39
N GLU A 437 -21.00 -3.08 -13.22
CA GLU A 437 -20.75 -4.44 -12.71
C GLU A 437 -22.03 -5.30 -12.74
N GLN A 438 -21.88 -6.62 -12.59
CA GLN A 438 -23.04 -7.51 -12.47
C GLN A 438 -23.64 -7.51 -11.05
N SER A 439 -22.81 -7.23 -10.04
CA SER A 439 -23.21 -7.14 -8.64
C SER A 439 -22.12 -6.42 -7.84
N ILE A 440 -22.53 -5.70 -6.80
CA ILE A 440 -21.63 -5.12 -5.78
C ILE A 440 -21.75 -5.84 -4.43
N ILE A 441 -22.70 -6.77 -4.29
CA ILE A 441 -23.03 -7.44 -3.03
C ILE A 441 -21.96 -8.45 -2.67
N SER A 442 -21.49 -8.40 -1.42
CA SER A 442 -20.44 -9.28 -0.89
C SER A 442 -19.19 -9.36 -1.76
N ARG A 443 -18.81 -8.27 -2.42
CA ARG A 443 -17.45 -8.13 -2.97
C ARG A 443 -16.48 -7.77 -1.84
N ALA A 444 -16.40 -8.69 -0.87
CA ALA A 444 -15.66 -8.52 0.37
C ALA A 444 -14.15 -8.35 0.12
N GLY A 445 -13.49 -7.68 1.07
CA GLY A 445 -12.06 -7.39 0.99
C GLY A 445 -11.72 -5.92 0.75
N GLY A 446 -12.67 -4.98 0.90
CA GLY A 446 -12.42 -3.53 0.94
C GLY A 446 -12.09 -2.86 -0.40
N ALA A 447 -11.40 -3.56 -1.28
CA ALA A 447 -10.98 -3.18 -2.62
C ALA A 447 -12.11 -2.57 -3.49
N PRO A 448 -13.21 -3.29 -3.77
CA PRO A 448 -14.37 -2.74 -4.49
C PRO A 448 -14.99 -1.50 -3.83
N THR A 449 -15.04 -1.49 -2.50
CA THR A 449 -15.64 -0.40 -1.72
C THR A 449 -14.81 0.88 -1.86
N LEU A 450 -13.48 0.74 -1.80
CA LEU A 450 -12.55 1.82 -2.11
C LEU A 450 -12.77 2.32 -3.54
N ALA A 451 -12.86 1.41 -4.50
CA ALA A 451 -13.06 1.76 -5.92
C ALA A 451 -14.35 2.56 -6.14
N VAL A 452 -15.46 2.19 -5.48
CA VAL A 452 -16.72 2.96 -5.51
C VAL A 452 -16.51 4.37 -4.94
N GLY A 453 -15.91 4.49 -3.74
CA GLY A 453 -15.67 5.80 -3.12
C GLY A 453 -14.77 6.69 -3.97
N MET A 454 -13.69 6.13 -4.52
CA MET A 454 -12.80 6.84 -5.45
C MET A 454 -13.51 7.28 -6.71
N ALA A 455 -14.36 6.42 -7.29
CA ALA A 455 -15.08 6.72 -8.52
C ALA A 455 -16.02 7.92 -8.34
N TYR A 456 -16.80 7.97 -7.25
CA TYR A 456 -17.67 9.11 -6.98
C TYR A 456 -16.90 10.42 -6.73
N ILE A 457 -15.78 10.37 -5.99
CA ILE A 457 -14.96 11.57 -5.75
C ILE A 457 -14.37 12.09 -7.06
N LEU A 458 -13.75 11.21 -7.86
CA LEU A 458 -13.05 11.62 -9.09
C LEU A 458 -14.02 12.04 -10.20
N HIS A 459 -15.13 11.32 -10.37
CA HIS A 459 -16.20 11.69 -11.29
C HIS A 459 -16.76 13.08 -10.94
N GLY A 460 -17.11 13.31 -9.68
CA GLY A 460 -17.66 14.59 -9.24
C GLY A 460 -16.65 15.74 -9.35
N ALA A 461 -15.41 15.53 -8.92
CA ALA A 461 -14.38 16.57 -8.92
C ALA A 461 -14.00 17.04 -10.34
N LEU A 462 -14.07 16.13 -11.32
CA LEU A 462 -13.77 16.40 -12.72
C LEU A 462 -15.00 16.80 -13.54
N GLY A 463 -16.12 17.13 -12.88
CA GLY A 463 -17.34 17.60 -13.56
C GLY A 463 -17.97 16.57 -14.50
N GLY A 464 -17.75 15.28 -14.24
CA GLY A 464 -18.33 14.19 -15.02
C GLY A 464 -17.70 13.93 -16.39
N MET A 465 -16.46 14.38 -16.64
CA MET A 465 -15.77 14.14 -17.92
C MET A 465 -15.63 12.66 -18.30
N MET A 466 -15.53 11.76 -17.32
CA MET A 466 -15.52 10.31 -17.50
C MET A 466 -16.58 9.70 -16.58
N ASP A 467 -17.19 8.60 -17.00
CA ASP A 467 -18.24 7.92 -16.24
C ASP A 467 -17.71 7.26 -14.96
N VAL A 468 -18.64 6.92 -14.06
CA VAL A 468 -18.34 6.26 -12.78
C VAL A 468 -17.71 4.88 -13.04
N ALA A 469 -18.19 4.15 -14.06
CA ALA A 469 -17.65 2.87 -14.48
C ALA A 469 -16.17 2.95 -14.86
N PHE A 470 -15.74 3.93 -15.65
CA PHE A 470 -14.33 4.13 -15.97
C PHE A 470 -13.48 4.31 -14.71
N TRP A 471 -13.89 5.21 -13.80
CA TRP A 471 -13.14 5.46 -12.58
C TRP A 471 -13.11 4.28 -11.61
N TYR A 472 -14.20 3.51 -11.58
CA TYR A 472 -14.29 2.28 -10.80
C TYR A 472 -13.29 1.23 -11.29
N HIS A 473 -13.28 0.93 -12.60
CA HIS A 473 -12.35 -0.02 -13.20
C HIS A 473 -10.90 0.49 -13.12
N PHE A 474 -10.69 1.80 -13.28
CA PHE A 474 -9.39 2.44 -13.05
C PHE A 474 -8.91 2.22 -11.60
N ALA A 475 -9.79 2.37 -10.60
CA ALA A 475 -9.42 2.16 -9.20
C ALA A 475 -9.08 0.69 -8.89
N ILE A 476 -9.80 -0.28 -9.47
CA ILE A 476 -9.45 -1.70 -9.37
C ILE A 476 -8.08 -1.99 -9.99
N LEU A 477 -7.83 -1.46 -11.20
CA LEU A 477 -6.55 -1.60 -11.88
C LEU A 477 -5.40 -0.95 -11.09
N PHE A 478 -5.64 0.25 -10.56
CA PHE A 478 -4.74 0.98 -9.69
C PHE A 478 -4.35 0.11 -8.49
N GLU A 479 -5.32 -0.53 -7.84
CA GLU A 479 -5.06 -1.42 -6.72
C GLU A 479 -4.27 -2.67 -7.13
N ALA A 480 -4.63 -3.33 -8.23
CA ALA A 480 -3.91 -4.51 -8.71
C ALA A 480 -2.43 -4.19 -8.99
N LEU A 481 -2.15 -3.05 -9.62
CA LEU A 481 -0.79 -2.54 -9.82
C LEU A 481 -0.10 -2.21 -8.49
N PHE A 482 -0.85 -1.72 -7.51
CA PHE A 482 -0.37 -1.41 -6.17
C PHE A 482 0.15 -2.67 -5.45
N ILE A 483 -0.61 -3.76 -5.54
CA ILE A 483 -0.32 -5.03 -4.88
C ILE A 483 0.82 -5.77 -5.58
N LEU A 484 0.85 -5.73 -6.91
CA LEU A 484 1.81 -6.49 -7.70
C LEU A 484 3.26 -6.06 -7.45
N THR A 485 3.54 -4.78 -7.20
CA THR A 485 4.90 -4.34 -6.83
C THR A 485 5.33 -4.83 -5.44
N ALA A 486 4.38 -4.95 -4.50
CA ALA A 486 4.65 -5.55 -3.20
C ALA A 486 4.95 -7.05 -3.33
N VAL A 487 4.28 -7.75 -4.25
CA VAL A 487 4.61 -9.14 -4.60
C VAL A 487 6.03 -9.24 -5.12
N ASP A 488 6.45 -8.40 -6.08
CA ASP A 488 7.81 -8.46 -6.64
C ASP A 488 8.90 -8.24 -5.60
N ALA A 489 8.78 -7.17 -4.82
CA ALA A 489 9.73 -6.83 -3.78
C ALA A 489 9.74 -7.89 -2.67
N GLY A 490 8.56 -8.40 -2.32
CA GLY A 490 8.40 -9.48 -1.36
C GLY A 490 9.00 -10.81 -1.84
N THR A 491 8.84 -11.20 -3.11
CA THR A 491 9.46 -12.42 -3.67
C THR A 491 10.98 -12.31 -3.64
N ARG A 492 11.54 -11.14 -3.96
CA ARG A 492 13.00 -10.92 -3.83
C ARG A 492 13.45 -10.95 -2.36
N ALA A 493 12.69 -10.37 -1.43
CA ALA A 493 12.98 -10.44 0.00
C ALA A 493 12.92 -11.88 0.51
N ALA A 494 11.90 -12.66 0.12
CA ALA A 494 11.74 -14.07 0.43
C ALA A 494 12.94 -14.89 -0.05
N ARG A 495 13.43 -14.62 -1.27
CA ARG A 495 14.64 -15.23 -1.82
C ARG A 495 15.84 -15.01 -0.90
N PHE A 496 16.08 -13.77 -0.44
CA PHE A 496 17.18 -13.49 0.48
C PHE A 496 17.04 -14.24 1.81
N MET A 497 15.84 -14.29 2.37
CA MET A 497 15.57 -14.99 3.62
C MET A 497 15.77 -16.51 3.49
N LEU A 498 15.36 -17.07 2.34
CA LEU A 498 15.59 -18.48 2.06
C LEU A 498 17.07 -18.78 1.79
N GLN A 499 17.80 -17.89 1.13
CA GLN A 499 19.26 -18.01 0.98
C GLN A 499 19.97 -17.98 2.33
N ASP A 500 19.53 -17.12 3.26
CA ASP A 500 20.06 -17.10 4.63
C ASP A 500 19.80 -18.44 5.35
N LEU A 501 18.60 -19.02 5.17
CA LEU A 501 18.24 -20.31 5.75
C LEU A 501 19.04 -21.48 5.13
N LEU A 502 19.12 -21.55 3.81
CA LEU A 502 19.93 -22.54 3.09
C LEU A 502 21.42 -22.39 3.42
N GLY A 503 21.86 -21.16 3.69
CA GLY A 503 23.19 -20.81 4.16
C GLY A 503 23.60 -21.47 5.48
N VAL A 504 22.63 -21.84 6.32
CA VAL A 504 22.86 -22.61 7.55
C VAL A 504 23.29 -24.04 7.24
N VAL A 505 22.76 -24.62 6.16
CA VAL A 505 23.09 -25.99 5.70
C VAL A 505 24.34 -25.99 4.84
N SER A 506 24.46 -25.04 3.91
CA SER A 506 25.60 -24.91 3.00
C SER A 506 25.96 -23.44 2.80
N PRO A 507 27.17 -22.99 3.20
CA PRO A 507 27.60 -21.60 3.05
C PRO A 507 27.54 -21.08 1.61
N GLY A 508 27.71 -21.97 0.61
CA GLY A 508 27.65 -21.60 -0.80
C GLY A 508 26.26 -21.15 -1.28
N LEU A 509 25.19 -21.57 -0.60
CA LEU A 509 23.81 -21.21 -0.94
C LEU A 509 23.39 -19.84 -0.37
N LYS A 510 24.17 -19.28 0.56
CA LYS A 510 23.96 -17.93 1.12
C LYS A 510 24.37 -16.82 0.15
N ARG A 511 25.19 -17.13 -0.85
CA ARG A 511 25.79 -16.16 -1.75
C ARG A 511 24.76 -15.56 -2.71
N THR A 512 24.48 -14.26 -2.55
CA THR A 512 23.55 -13.50 -3.41
C THR A 512 24.12 -13.21 -4.80
N ASP A 513 25.44 -13.32 -4.98
CA ASP A 513 26.11 -13.18 -6.28
C ASP A 513 26.15 -14.48 -7.09
N SER A 514 25.78 -15.62 -6.48
CA SER A 514 25.79 -16.93 -7.11
C SER A 514 24.49 -17.19 -7.88
N LEU A 515 24.59 -17.25 -9.21
CA LEU A 515 23.43 -17.54 -10.07
C LEU A 515 22.72 -18.86 -9.70
N PRO A 516 23.42 -20.00 -9.48
CA PRO A 516 22.75 -21.24 -9.08
C PRO A 516 22.01 -21.12 -7.74
N ALA A 517 22.61 -20.44 -6.75
CA ALA A 517 21.97 -20.23 -5.45
C ALA A 517 20.73 -19.34 -5.59
N ASN A 518 20.83 -18.27 -6.40
CA ASN A 518 19.73 -17.37 -6.69
C ASN A 518 18.58 -18.10 -7.38
N LEU A 519 18.86 -18.90 -8.41
CA LEU A 519 17.86 -19.67 -9.15
C LEU A 519 17.16 -20.70 -8.25
N LEU A 520 17.93 -21.45 -7.46
CA LEU A 520 17.38 -22.46 -6.55
C LEU A 520 16.49 -21.84 -5.48
N ALA A 521 16.98 -20.81 -4.79
CA ALA A 521 16.21 -20.13 -3.76
C ALA A 521 14.95 -19.49 -4.34
N THR A 522 15.05 -18.83 -5.49
CA THR A 522 13.86 -18.24 -6.14
C THR A 522 12.85 -19.30 -6.53
N ALA A 523 13.29 -20.42 -7.13
CA ALA A 523 12.41 -21.51 -7.52
C ALA A 523 11.63 -22.06 -6.31
N LEU A 524 12.33 -22.30 -5.20
CA LEU A 524 11.69 -22.77 -3.97
C LEU A 524 10.73 -21.73 -3.38
N CYS A 525 11.07 -20.44 -3.43
CA CYS A 525 10.20 -19.36 -2.94
C CYS A 525 8.91 -19.20 -3.73
N VAL A 526 8.94 -19.35 -5.07
CA VAL A 526 7.74 -19.19 -5.90
C VAL A 526 6.89 -20.47 -5.98
N LEU A 527 7.48 -21.63 -5.65
CA LEU A 527 6.77 -22.91 -5.57
C LEU A 527 6.04 -23.09 -4.23
N ALA A 528 6.59 -22.54 -3.16
CA ALA A 528 5.97 -22.49 -1.83
C ALA A 528 4.85 -21.46 -1.79
#